data_AF-A0A4Q3JYN3-F1
#
_entry.id   AF-A0A4Q3JYN3-F1
#
_cell.length_a   1.000
_cell.length_b   1.000
_cell.length_c   1.000
_cell.angle_alpha   90.00
_cell.angle_beta   90.00
_cell.angle_gamma   90.00
#
_symmetry.space_group_name_H-M   'P 1'
#
loop_
_entity.id
_entity.type
_entity.pdbx_description
1 polymer ?
#
loop_
_entity_poly.entity_id
_entity_poly.type
_entity_poly.pdbx_seq_one_letter_code
_entity_poly.pdbx_strand_id
1 'polypeptide(L)'
;MQPSLVAIAILVTGCAHGSSAWNADGFRDPQQGGMKQAALRLECPESEVEVTELGDNTGAIGVRGCGKRATYTWIHGVGWVSGS
;
A
#
# COMPACT_ATOMS: atom_id res chain seq x y z
N MET A 1 -35.99 -7.17 -40.14
CA MET A 1 -34.58 -6.73 -40.03
C MET A 1 -34.39 -6.00 -38.70
N GLN A 2 -33.62 -6.59 -37.79
CA GLN A 2 -33.24 -6.01 -36.50
C GLN A 2 -32.01 -5.10 -36.71
N PRO A 3 -31.98 -3.86 -36.21
CA PRO A 3 -30.73 -3.13 -36.07
C PRO A 3 -30.07 -3.52 -34.73
N SER A 4 -28.82 -3.95 -34.86
CA SER A 4 -27.94 -4.46 -33.82
C SER A 4 -27.78 -3.50 -32.62
N LEU A 5 -28.00 -4.03 -31.43
CA LEU A 5 -27.60 -3.43 -30.15
C LEU A 5 -26.07 -3.36 -30.10
N VAL A 6 -25.52 -2.15 -30.25
CA VAL A 6 -24.14 -1.84 -29.88
C VAL A 6 -24.11 -1.75 -28.35
N ALA A 7 -23.76 -2.84 -27.69
CA ALA A 7 -23.47 -2.85 -26.26
C ALA A 7 -22.12 -2.15 -26.04
N ILE A 8 -22.17 -0.85 -25.76
CA ILE A 8 -21.02 -0.08 -25.30
C ILE A 8 -20.65 -0.63 -23.92
N ALA A 9 -19.55 -1.39 -23.87
CA ALA A 9 -18.96 -1.84 -22.62
C ALA A 9 -18.59 -0.60 -21.77
N ILE A 10 -19.30 -0.43 -20.67
CA ILE A 10 -19.02 0.56 -19.65
C ILE A 10 -17.64 0.22 -19.09
N LEU A 11 -16.62 0.98 -19.49
CA LEU A 11 -15.34 1.01 -18.78
C LEU A 11 -15.69 1.44 -17.36
N VAL A 12 -15.64 0.49 -16.43
CA VAL A 12 -15.73 0.76 -15.00
C VAL A 12 -14.54 1.65 -14.70
N THR A 13 -14.76 2.96 -14.70
CA THR A 13 -13.87 3.93 -14.09
C THR A 13 -13.86 3.57 -12.61
N GLY A 14 -12.98 2.64 -12.23
CA GLY A 14 -12.70 2.34 -10.85
C GLY A 14 -12.33 3.67 -10.21
N CYS A 15 -13.13 4.11 -9.25
CA CYS A 15 -12.79 5.25 -8.42
C CYS A 15 -11.39 4.97 -7.89
N ALA A 16 -10.40 5.74 -8.34
CA ALA A 16 -9.17 5.91 -7.59
C ALA A 16 -9.58 6.61 -6.29
N HIS A 17 -10.12 5.83 -5.35
CA HIS A 17 -10.21 6.23 -3.96
C HIS A 17 -8.78 6.57 -3.60
N GLY A 18 -8.49 7.85 -3.37
CA GLY A 18 -7.18 8.29 -2.93
C GLY A 18 -6.84 7.50 -1.69
N SER A 19 -6.04 6.45 -1.85
CA SER A 19 -5.44 5.72 -0.76
C SER A 19 -4.59 6.74 -0.04
N SER A 20 -4.99 7.06 1.20
CA SER A 20 -4.25 7.99 2.04
C SER A 20 -2.82 7.49 2.08
N ALA A 21 -1.87 8.25 1.54
CA ALA A 21 -0.49 7.78 1.40
C ALA A 21 0.16 7.36 2.73
N TRP A 22 -0.40 7.83 3.83
CA TRP A 22 0.05 7.59 5.19
C TRP A 22 -0.58 6.36 5.88
N ASN A 23 -1.51 5.63 5.25
CA ASN A 23 -2.17 4.48 5.86
C ASN A 23 -1.63 3.14 5.32
N ALA A 24 -2.16 2.02 5.83
CA ALA A 24 -1.71 0.70 5.40
C ALA A 24 -1.97 0.39 3.92
N ASP A 25 -3.01 0.97 3.30
CA ASP A 25 -3.24 0.85 1.85
C ASP A 25 -2.17 1.62 1.07
N GLY A 26 -1.84 2.83 1.52
CA GLY A 26 -0.73 3.62 0.96
C GLY A 26 0.62 2.92 1.10
N PHE A 27 0.85 2.22 2.22
CA PHE A 27 2.06 1.43 2.42
C PHE A 27 2.17 0.25 1.44
N ARG A 28 1.03 -0.38 1.15
CA ARG A 28 0.91 -1.48 0.18
C ARG A 28 0.89 -1.02 -1.27
N ASP A 29 0.71 0.28 -1.52
CA ASP A 29 0.70 0.83 -2.86
C ASP A 29 2.08 0.64 -3.53
N PRO A 30 2.15 -0.05 -4.68
CA PRO A 30 3.41 -0.30 -5.38
C PRO A 30 4.11 0.97 -5.87
N GLN A 31 3.40 2.10 -6.00
CA GLN A 31 3.96 3.41 -6.34
C GLN A 31 4.69 4.05 -5.16
N GLN A 32 4.34 3.71 -3.92
CA GLN A 32 4.92 4.32 -2.72
C GLN A 32 6.13 3.55 -2.18
N GLY A 33 6.30 2.29 -2.58
CA GLY A 33 7.51 1.50 -2.31
C GLY A 33 7.67 1.00 -0.87
N GLY A 34 6.68 1.21 0.01
CA GLY A 34 6.74 0.79 1.42
C GLY A 34 6.98 -0.72 1.58
N MET A 35 6.22 -1.56 0.87
CA MET A 35 6.39 -3.02 0.90
C MET A 35 7.78 -3.48 0.48
N LYS A 36 8.35 -2.89 -0.58
CA LYS A 36 9.71 -3.22 -1.06
C LYS A 36 10.77 -2.88 -0.02
N GLN A 37 10.64 -1.72 0.63
CA GLN A 37 11.54 -1.32 1.71
C GLN A 37 11.44 -2.29 2.90
N ALA A 38 10.22 -2.67 3.29
CA ALA A 38 9.99 -3.63 4.36
C ALA A 38 10.57 -5.01 4.06
N ALA A 39 10.29 -5.55 2.86
CA ALA A 39 10.82 -6.83 2.42
C ALA A 39 12.36 -6.85 2.45
N LEU A 40 13.00 -5.80 1.93
CA LEU A 40 14.47 -5.68 1.98
C LEU A 40 14.99 -5.58 3.41
N ARG A 41 14.35 -4.76 4.26
CA ARG A 41 14.76 -4.56 5.65
C ARG A 41 14.62 -5.83 6.49
N LEU A 42 13.57 -6.60 6.24
CA LEU A 42 13.28 -7.85 6.93
C LEU A 42 14.03 -9.04 6.31
N GLU A 43 14.64 -8.87 5.12
CA GLU A 43 15.19 -9.95 4.29
C GLU A 43 14.13 -11.04 4.06
N CYS A 44 12.93 -10.61 3.70
CA CYS A 44 11.72 -11.41 3.64
C CYS A 44 10.97 -11.12 2.33
N PRO A 45 10.36 -12.13 1.66
CA PRO A 45 9.54 -11.85 0.50
C PRO A 45 8.33 -10.98 0.87
N GLU A 46 7.93 -10.06 -0.02
CA GLU A 46 6.81 -9.13 0.22
C GLU A 46 5.51 -9.86 0.61
N SER A 47 5.30 -11.08 0.11
CA SER A 47 4.15 -11.93 0.43
C SER A 47 4.09 -12.44 1.87
N GLU A 48 5.23 -12.47 2.58
CA GLU A 48 5.33 -12.89 3.98
C GLU A 48 5.44 -11.70 4.95
N VAL A 49 5.37 -10.48 4.43
CA VAL A 49 5.38 -9.26 5.25
C VAL A 49 3.94 -8.91 5.64
N GLU A 50 3.66 -9.01 6.93
CA GLU A 50 2.45 -8.49 7.54
C GLU A 50 2.61 -7.00 7.82
N VAL A 51 1.57 -6.22 7.51
CA VAL A 51 1.50 -4.77 7.72
C VAL A 51 0.38 -4.47 8.72
N THR A 52 0.68 -3.67 9.75
CA THR A 52 -0.24 -3.29 10.82
C THR A 52 -0.14 -1.79 11.08
N GLU A 53 -1.25 -1.08 11.19
CA GLU A 53 -1.23 0.34 11.56
C GLU A 53 -0.96 0.50 13.06
N LEU A 54 -0.01 1.37 13.40
CA LEU A 54 0.39 1.62 14.78
C LEU A 54 -0.28 2.91 15.27
N GLY A 55 -1.56 2.78 15.64
CA GLY A 55 -2.38 3.84 16.18
C GLY A 55 -3.22 4.58 15.13
N ASP A 56 -4.33 5.16 15.58
CA ASP A 56 -5.27 5.85 14.70
C ASP A 56 -4.65 7.15 14.15
N ASN A 57 -4.53 7.25 12.83
CA ASN A 57 -4.11 8.46 12.10
C ASN A 57 -2.69 8.98 12.39
N THR A 58 -1.80 8.14 12.91
CA THR A 58 -0.40 8.53 13.20
C THR A 58 0.50 8.54 11.96
N GLY A 59 0.05 7.91 10.87
CA GLY A 59 0.90 7.64 9.71
C GLY A 59 2.02 6.64 10.00
N ALA A 60 1.91 5.89 11.10
CA ALA A 60 2.89 4.89 11.52
C ALA A 60 2.42 3.47 11.18
N ILE A 61 3.30 2.73 10.53
CA ILE A 61 3.07 1.37 10.05
C ILE A 61 4.08 0.44 10.68
N GLY A 62 3.60 -0.57 11.38
CA GLY A 62 4.40 -1.71 11.83
C GLY A 62 4.42 -2.77 10.74
N VAL A 63 5.60 -3.32 10.49
CA VAL A 63 5.75 -4.49 9.63
C VAL A 63 6.40 -5.63 10.39
N ARG A 64 6.00 -6.85 10.05
CA ARG A 64 6.58 -8.08 10.61
C ARG A 64 6.66 -9.14 9.52
N GLY A 65 7.77 -9.85 9.47
CA GLY A 65 7.99 -10.92 8.51
C GLY A 65 9.30 -11.63 8.82
N CYS A 66 9.36 -12.94 8.52
CA CYS A 66 10.58 -13.74 8.67
C CYS A 66 11.27 -13.62 10.05
N GLY A 67 10.49 -13.52 11.12
CA GLY A 67 10.98 -13.38 12.50
C GLY A 67 11.51 -11.99 12.88
N LYS A 68 11.45 -11.01 11.97
CA LYS A 68 11.88 -9.63 12.20
C LYS A 68 10.70 -8.67 12.22
N ARG A 69 10.91 -7.48 12.78
CA ARG A 69 9.93 -6.40 12.85
C ARG A 69 10.60 -5.07 12.55
N ALA A 70 9.84 -4.16 11.96
CA ALA A 70 10.27 -2.79 11.74
C ALA A 70 9.06 -1.86 11.82
N THR A 71 9.31 -0.57 11.99
CA THR A 71 8.29 0.46 11.95
C THR A 71 8.63 1.46 10.86
N TYR A 72 7.62 2.00 10.20
CA TYR A 72 7.73 3.00 9.18
C TYR A 72 6.81 4.16 9.53
N THR A 73 7.21 5.37 9.17
CA THR A 73 6.41 6.57 9.34
C THR A 73 6.35 7.30 8.01
N TRP A 74 5.15 7.75 7.64
CA TRP A 74 4.97 8.58 6.47
C TRP A 74 5.38 10.02 6.77
N ILE A 75 6.32 10.55 5.99
CA ILE A 75 6.69 11.97 6.02
C ILE A 75 6.21 12.62 4.73
N HIS A 76 5.31 13.61 4.85
CA HIS A 76 4.79 14.34 3.70
C HIS A 76 5.92 14.98 2.88
N GLY A 77 5.95 14.69 1.57
CA GLY A 77 6.98 15.17 0.65
C GLY A 77 8.26 14.33 0.60
N VAL A 78 8.42 13.34 1.50
CA VAL A 78 9.57 12.42 1.53
C VAL A 78 9.14 10.98 1.24
N GLY A 79 8.02 10.55 1.81
CA GLY A 79 7.49 9.19 1.69
C GLY A 79 7.69 8.36 2.95
N TRP A 80 7.74 7.03 2.78
CA TRP A 80 7.94 6.08 3.87
C TRP A 80 9.39 6.08 4.37
N VAL A 81 9.55 6.31 5.67
CA VAL A 81 10.86 6.30 6.35
C VAL A 81 10.84 5.24 7.44
N SER A 82 11.85 4.39 7.49
CA SER A 82 11.99 3.40 8.54
C SER A 82 12.34 4.07 9.88
N GLY A 83 11.53 3.84 10.89
CA GLY A 83 11.88 4.10 12.29
C GLY A 83 12.96 3.14 12.78
N SER A 84 13.85 3.67 13.62
CA SER A 84 14.91 2.92 14.31
C SER A 84 14.36 1.96 15.35
#